data_AF-A0AAD5DK75-F1
#
_entry.id   AF-A0AAD5DK75-F1
#
_cell.length_a   1.000
_cell.length_b   1.000
_cell.length_c   1.000
_cell.angle_alpha   90.00
_cell.angle_beta   90.00
_cell.angle_gamma   90.00
#
_symmetry.space_group_name_H-M   'P 1'
#
loop_
_entity.id
_entity.type
_entity.pdbx_description
1 polymer ?
#
loop_
_entity_poly.entity_id
_entity_poly.type
_entity_poly.pdbx_seq_one_letter_code
_entity_poly.pdbx_strand_id
1 'polypeptide(L)'
;MGRVALRGLRPALVVVGLRQAHSCQPLPSLRAAIAATIAANQLAPRRQLQPQRRPAAAAAAADAATDAAPAAAPAGQDRKAGSGRIGEAGGRGLVDINPPRGTRDFFPEDKRLQNWLFGEWAAVSEAFGFEQVDFPVLESEELYVRKAGEEITDQLYNFEDKGGRRVALRPELTPSLARLVLQKGKGLALPAKWFSIGQCWRYERATRGRRREHYQWNMDIVGVPGVEAEAELLAAIVTFFQRLGLGPADVGLK
;
A
#
# COMPACT_ATOMS: atom_id res chain seq x y z
N MET A 1 8.65 9.65 11.13
CA MET A 1 7.62 9.04 10.27
C MET A 1 7.53 9.87 9.00
N GLY A 2 8.33 9.57 7.97
CA GLY A 2 8.42 10.39 6.77
C GLY A 2 7.39 9.97 5.73
N ARG A 3 6.48 10.87 5.34
CA ARG A 3 5.52 10.64 4.25
C ARG A 3 6.10 11.22 2.96
N VAL A 4 6.44 10.39 1.98
CA VAL A 4 6.84 10.85 0.64
C VAL A 4 5.56 11.27 -0.11
N ALA A 5 5.49 12.54 -0.52
CA ALA A 5 4.40 13.08 -1.31
C ALA A 5 4.96 13.68 -2.61
N LEU A 6 4.64 13.04 -3.75
CA LEU A 6 5.02 13.50 -5.09
C LEU A 6 4.12 14.67 -5.52
N ARG A 7 4.71 15.79 -5.98
CA ARG A 7 3.94 16.87 -6.64
C ARG A 7 3.64 16.45 -8.08
N GLY A 8 2.37 16.48 -8.49
CA GLY A 8 1.97 16.42 -9.90
C GLY A 8 1.60 15.05 -10.48
N LEU A 9 1.79 13.94 -9.76
CA LEU A 9 1.31 12.60 -10.14
C LEU A 9 0.42 12.03 -9.04
N ARG A 10 -0.70 11.38 -9.44
CA ARG A 10 -1.72 10.86 -8.52
C ARG A 10 -1.07 9.90 -7.50
N PRO A 11 -1.41 9.98 -6.20
CA PRO A 11 -0.57 9.44 -5.15
C PRO A 11 -0.61 7.90 -5.11
N ALA A 12 0.53 7.27 -5.37
CA ALA A 12 0.90 6.00 -4.78
C ALA A 12 1.72 6.33 -3.53
N LEU A 13 1.14 6.09 -2.36
CA LEU A 13 1.80 6.30 -1.07
C LEU A 13 2.78 5.14 -0.85
N VAL A 14 4.08 5.43 -0.89
CA VAL A 14 5.14 4.52 -0.42
C VAL A 14 5.45 4.92 1.03
N VAL A 15 5.17 4.04 1.99
CA VAL A 15 5.52 4.25 3.41
C VAL A 15 6.77 3.42 3.71
N VAL A 16 7.84 4.09 4.10
CA VAL A 16 9.11 3.48 4.55
C VAL A 16 9.26 3.77 6.03
N GLY A 17 9.23 2.72 6.85
CA GLY A 17 9.41 2.84 8.29
C GLY A 17 10.89 2.90 8.65
N LEU A 18 11.40 4.07 9.03
CA LEU A 18 12.74 4.23 9.61
C LEU A 18 12.62 4.35 11.14
N ARG A 19 13.34 3.50 11.89
CA ARG A 19 13.60 3.71 13.33
C ARG A 19 15.08 4.06 13.48
N GLN A 20 15.37 5.12 14.22
CA GLN A 20 16.75 5.49 14.56
C GLN A 20 17.29 4.59 15.68
N ALA A 21 18.51 4.09 15.53
CA ALA A 21 19.32 3.56 16.62
C ALA A 21 20.67 4.29 16.68
N HIS A 22 21.07 4.66 17.90
CA HIS A 22 22.29 5.40 18.21
C HIS A 22 23.50 4.45 18.36
N SER A 23 24.62 4.73 17.70
CA SER A 23 25.98 4.82 18.31
C SER A 23 27.07 5.01 17.23
N CYS A 24 28.13 5.75 17.61
CA CYS A 24 29.19 6.27 16.74
C CYS A 24 30.19 5.23 16.23
N GLN A 25 30.33 5.18 14.90
CA GLN A 25 31.55 4.87 14.14
C GLN A 25 31.67 5.96 13.05
N PRO A 26 32.88 6.34 12.56
CA PRO A 26 33.00 7.31 11.47
C PRO A 26 32.58 6.63 10.17
N LEU A 27 31.28 6.56 9.95
CA LEU A 27 30.69 6.02 8.73
C LEU A 27 31.04 6.96 7.56
N PRO A 28 31.30 6.44 6.35
CA PRO A 28 31.22 7.27 5.15
C PRO A 28 29.89 8.02 5.20
N SER A 29 29.89 9.31 4.86
CA SER A 29 28.67 10.12 4.95
C SER A 29 27.49 9.36 4.34
N LEU A 30 26.29 9.42 4.93
CA LEU A 30 25.13 8.67 4.44
C LEU A 30 24.93 8.80 2.92
N ARG A 31 25.27 9.97 2.36
CA ARG A 31 25.31 10.22 0.91
C ARG A 31 26.30 9.32 0.15
N ALA A 32 27.52 9.18 0.66
CA ALA A 32 28.54 8.32 0.07
C ALA A 32 28.14 6.83 0.14
N ALA A 33 27.53 6.39 1.25
CA ALA A 33 27.00 5.03 1.37
C ALA A 33 25.89 4.76 0.35
N ILE A 34 24.90 5.65 0.24
CA ILE A 34 23.82 5.55 -0.76
C ILE A 34 24.38 5.51 -2.18
N ALA A 35 25.31 6.41 -2.51
CA ALA A 35 25.91 6.47 -3.85
C ALA A 35 26.69 5.19 -4.20
N ALA A 36 27.46 4.66 -3.25
CA ALA A 36 28.19 3.40 -3.43
C ALA A 36 27.24 2.22 -3.66
N THR A 37 26.15 2.12 -2.89
CA THR A 37 25.15 1.05 -3.06
C THR A 37 24.42 1.16 -4.41
N ILE A 38 24.05 2.37 -4.84
CA ILE A 38 23.46 2.58 -6.18
C ILE A 38 24.44 2.14 -7.26
N ALA A 39 25.72 2.49 -7.13
CA ALA A 39 26.74 2.14 -8.12
C ALA A 39 26.97 0.62 -8.22
N ALA A 40 26.87 -0.11 -7.10
CA ALA A 40 27.03 -1.57 -7.05
C ALA A 40 25.84 -2.32 -7.67
N ASN A 41 24.63 -1.78 -7.55
CA ASN A 41 23.38 -2.43 -7.96
C ASN A 41 22.81 -1.88 -9.29
N GLN A 42 23.67 -1.34 -10.16
CA GLN A 42 23.24 -0.70 -11.41
C GLN A 42 22.53 -1.69 -12.34
N LEU A 43 21.22 -1.49 -12.49
CA LEU A 43 20.42 -2.08 -13.55
C LEU A 43 20.58 -1.27 -14.83
N ALA A 44 20.70 -1.95 -15.98
CA ALA A 44 20.57 -1.29 -17.27
C ALA A 44 19.22 -0.55 -17.37
N PRO A 45 19.17 0.68 -17.92
CA PRO A 45 17.92 1.38 -18.15
C PRO A 45 17.06 0.56 -19.14
N ARG A 46 15.88 0.10 -18.70
CA ARG A 46 14.91 -0.50 -19.62
C ARG A 46 14.34 0.62 -20.50
N ARG A 47 14.23 0.35 -21.79
CA ARG A 47 13.71 1.27 -22.82
C ARG A 47 12.40 1.90 -22.30
N GLN A 48 12.36 3.23 -22.21
CA GLN A 48 11.18 3.96 -21.77
C GLN A 48 9.97 3.51 -22.58
N LEU A 49 9.03 2.82 -21.93
CA LEU A 49 7.69 2.69 -22.46
C LEU A 49 7.05 4.06 -22.27
N GLN A 50 7.00 4.85 -23.35
CA GLN A 50 6.23 6.08 -23.36
C GLN A 50 4.79 5.71 -22.98
N PRO A 51 4.22 6.27 -21.91
CA PRO A 51 2.80 6.13 -21.63
C PRO A 51 2.08 6.67 -22.86
N GLN A 52 1.41 5.80 -23.61
CA GLN A 52 0.54 6.22 -24.70
C GLN A 52 -0.43 7.26 -24.11
N ARG A 53 -0.25 8.53 -24.52
CA ARG A 53 -1.08 9.63 -24.02
C ARG A 53 -2.53 9.25 -24.27
N ARG A 54 -3.36 9.34 -23.22
CA ARG A 54 -4.81 9.23 -23.35
C ARG A 54 -5.27 10.13 -24.51
N PRO A 55 -6.02 9.64 -25.51
CA PRO A 55 -6.77 10.56 -26.36
C PRO A 55 -7.73 11.34 -25.46
N ALA A 56 -7.87 12.65 -25.71
CA ALA A 56 -8.49 13.62 -24.82
C ALA A 56 -9.97 13.37 -24.46
N ALA A 57 -10.61 12.32 -24.99
CA ALA A 57 -12.04 12.07 -24.87
C ALA A 57 -12.48 11.24 -23.64
N ALA A 58 -11.57 10.61 -22.88
CA ALA A 58 -11.94 9.72 -21.75
C ALA A 58 -11.86 10.39 -20.36
N ALA A 59 -11.67 11.71 -20.29
CA ALA A 59 -11.56 12.44 -19.03
C ALA A 59 -12.91 12.97 -18.48
N ALA A 60 -13.98 12.97 -19.28
CA ALA A 60 -15.23 13.65 -18.93
C ALA A 60 -16.26 12.81 -18.15
N ALA A 61 -16.08 11.48 -18.00
CA ALA A 61 -17.10 10.62 -17.39
C ALA A 61 -16.89 10.31 -15.89
N ALA A 62 -15.78 10.76 -15.28
CA ALA A 62 -15.43 10.39 -13.90
C ALA A 62 -15.70 11.48 -12.85
N ASP A 63 -16.08 12.70 -13.26
CA ASP A 63 -16.26 13.86 -12.36
C ASP A 63 -17.73 14.21 -12.08
N ALA A 64 -18.69 13.35 -12.42
CA ALA A 64 -20.11 13.56 -12.16
C ALA A 64 -20.70 12.48 -11.24
N ALA A 65 -20.27 12.46 -9.98
CA ALA A 65 -21.05 11.88 -8.88
C ALA A 65 -20.96 12.83 -7.69
N THR A 66 -22.03 13.60 -7.57
CA THR A 66 -22.23 14.81 -6.76
C THR A 66 -22.11 14.57 -5.26
N ASP A 67 -21.63 15.62 -4.59
CA ASP A 67 -21.68 15.84 -3.14
C ASP A 67 -23.09 15.59 -2.58
N ALA A 68 -23.18 14.62 -1.67
CA ALA A 68 -24.23 14.57 -0.67
C ALA A 68 -23.59 14.13 0.66
N ALA A 69 -23.41 15.09 1.57
CA ALA A 69 -23.08 14.82 2.95
C ALA A 69 -24.26 14.08 3.61
N PRO A 70 -24.06 12.97 4.35
CA PRO A 70 -25.13 12.43 5.16
C PRO A 70 -25.28 13.28 6.41
N ALA A 71 -26.44 13.92 6.52
CA ALA A 71 -26.92 14.56 7.74
C ALA A 71 -27.07 13.53 8.87
N ALA A 72 -26.86 13.99 10.11
CA ALA A 72 -27.05 13.22 11.33
C ALA A 72 -28.47 12.64 11.41
N ALA A 73 -28.58 11.35 11.74
CA ALA A 73 -29.86 10.69 11.97
C ALA A 73 -30.44 11.08 13.34
N PRO A 74 -31.71 11.48 13.45
CA PRO A 74 -32.44 11.40 14.70
C PRO A 74 -33.28 10.12 14.79
N ALA A 75 -33.53 9.72 16.03
CA ALA A 75 -34.23 8.51 16.43
C ALA A 75 -35.76 8.59 16.25
N GLY A 76 -36.37 7.42 15.97
CA GLY A 76 -37.62 6.96 16.60
C GLY A 76 -38.98 7.47 16.10
N GLN A 77 -39.80 6.53 15.58
CA GLN A 77 -41.28 6.48 15.54
C GLN A 77 -41.97 7.53 14.60
N ASP A 78 -43.06 7.28 13.86
CA ASP A 78 -44.17 6.33 13.96
C ASP A 78 -44.89 6.13 12.58
N ARG A 79 -45.82 5.16 12.52
CA ARG A 79 -46.48 4.58 11.32
C ARG A 79 -47.70 5.37 10.77
N LYS A 80 -47.97 5.27 9.45
CA LYS A 80 -49.25 4.84 8.77
C LYS A 80 -49.23 5.20 7.26
N ALA A 81 -49.29 4.21 6.34
CA ALA A 81 -50.46 3.68 5.59
C ALA A 81 -51.01 4.66 4.52
N GLY A 82 -51.29 4.35 3.24
CA GLY A 82 -51.22 3.17 2.36
C GLY A 82 -50.93 3.68 0.93
N SER A 83 -51.14 3.04 -0.21
CA SER A 83 -51.89 1.86 -0.64
C SER A 83 -51.39 1.59 -2.08
N GLY A 84 -51.17 0.34 -2.46
CA GLY A 84 -50.76 0.00 -3.82
C GLY A 84 -50.31 -1.45 -3.90
N ARG A 85 -51.28 -2.38 -3.93
CA ARG A 85 -51.01 -3.78 -4.26
C ARG A 85 -50.64 -3.86 -5.75
N ILE A 86 -49.43 -4.31 -6.02
CA ILE A 86 -49.07 -5.03 -7.24
C ILE A 86 -48.38 -6.31 -6.80
N GLY A 87 -48.83 -7.42 -7.39
CA GLY A 87 -48.68 -8.77 -6.88
C GLY A 87 -47.27 -9.34 -6.89
N GLU A 88 -47.14 -10.43 -6.15
CA GLU A 88 -45.96 -11.28 -6.07
C GLU A 88 -45.60 -11.86 -7.45
N ALA A 89 -44.45 -11.42 -7.96
CA ALA A 89 -43.54 -12.24 -8.74
C ALA A 89 -42.14 -11.86 -8.24
N GLY A 90 -41.37 -12.83 -7.74
CA GLY A 90 -40.08 -12.63 -7.07
C GLY A 90 -39.10 -11.79 -7.88
N GLY A 91 -39.11 -10.48 -7.63
CA GLY A 91 -38.18 -9.55 -8.23
C GLY A 91 -36.81 -9.76 -7.60
N ARG A 92 -35.91 -10.45 -8.30
CA ARG A 92 -34.48 -10.24 -8.06
C ARG A 92 -34.26 -8.74 -8.30
N GLY A 93 -34.12 -7.98 -7.22
CA GLY A 93 -33.76 -6.57 -7.30
C GLY A 93 -32.54 -6.41 -8.20
N LEU A 94 -32.46 -5.29 -8.92
CA LEU A 94 -31.29 -4.96 -9.72
C LEU A 94 -30.04 -5.12 -8.85
N VAL A 95 -29.08 -5.91 -9.33
CA VAL A 95 -27.81 -6.12 -8.61
C VAL A 95 -27.02 -4.82 -8.67
N ASP A 96 -26.54 -4.34 -7.52
CA ASP A 96 -25.59 -3.23 -7.49
C ASP A 96 -24.28 -3.69 -8.13
N ILE A 97 -23.92 -3.05 -9.25
CA ILE A 97 -22.74 -3.38 -10.05
C ILE A 97 -21.50 -2.59 -9.62
N ASN A 98 -21.63 -1.67 -8.66
CA ASN A 98 -20.52 -0.87 -8.21
C ASN A 98 -19.63 -1.64 -7.22
N PRO A 99 -18.31 -1.44 -7.24
CA PRO A 99 -17.45 -2.02 -6.24
C PRO A 99 -17.76 -1.42 -4.85
N PRO A 100 -17.45 -2.14 -3.75
CA PRO A 100 -17.64 -1.62 -2.41
C PRO A 100 -17.03 -0.23 -2.22
N ARG A 101 -17.72 0.65 -1.49
CA ARG A 101 -17.30 2.04 -1.29
C ARG A 101 -15.85 2.12 -0.80
N GLY A 102 -15.04 2.91 -1.51
CA GLY A 102 -13.62 3.14 -1.19
C GLY A 102 -12.66 2.12 -1.80
N THR A 103 -13.16 1.15 -2.58
CA THR A 103 -12.39 0.22 -3.42
C THR A 103 -12.47 0.62 -4.90
N ARG A 104 -11.80 -0.12 -5.78
CA ARG A 104 -11.78 0.17 -7.23
C ARG A 104 -11.53 -1.08 -8.06
N ASP A 105 -12.07 -1.04 -9.26
CA ASP A 105 -11.72 -1.97 -10.33
C ASP A 105 -10.53 -1.44 -11.14
N PHE A 106 -9.82 -2.35 -11.80
CA PHE A 106 -8.75 -2.03 -12.74
C PHE A 106 -9.09 -2.61 -14.10
N PHE A 107 -9.53 -1.74 -15.01
CA PHE A 107 -9.70 -2.10 -16.41
C PHE A 107 -8.35 -2.38 -17.08
N PRO A 108 -8.31 -3.07 -18.23
CA PRO A 108 -7.05 -3.52 -18.85
C PRO A 108 -5.99 -2.42 -19.01
N GLU A 109 -6.37 -1.20 -19.34
CA GLU A 109 -5.47 -0.04 -19.46
C GLU A 109 -4.82 0.35 -18.12
N ASP A 110 -5.60 0.41 -17.04
CA ASP A 110 -5.10 0.73 -15.71
C ASP A 110 -4.28 -0.43 -15.15
N LYS A 111 -4.68 -1.67 -15.46
CA LYS A 111 -3.95 -2.86 -15.05
C LYS A 111 -2.61 -2.99 -15.75
N ARG A 112 -2.49 -2.60 -17.02
CA ARG A 112 -1.19 -2.53 -17.73
C ARG A 112 -0.22 -1.57 -17.04
N LEU A 113 -0.71 -0.38 -16.67
CA LEU A 113 0.11 0.59 -15.93
C LEU A 113 0.52 0.06 -14.55
N GLN A 114 -0.40 -0.59 -13.84
CA GLN A 114 -0.09 -1.22 -12.55
C GLN A 114 0.95 -2.33 -12.69
N ASN A 115 0.81 -3.22 -13.67
CA ASN A 115 1.75 -4.31 -13.91
C ASN A 115 3.14 -3.78 -14.26
N TRP A 116 3.22 -2.72 -15.07
CA TRP A 116 4.48 -2.04 -15.35
C TRP A 116 5.13 -1.50 -14.06
N LEU A 117 4.36 -0.80 -13.22
CA LEU A 117 4.86 -0.24 -11.96
C LEU A 117 5.35 -1.34 -11.01
N PHE A 118 4.58 -2.43 -10.87
CA PHE A 118 4.98 -3.57 -10.04
C PHE A 118 6.21 -4.27 -10.59
N GLY A 119 6.36 -4.33 -11.92
CA GLY A 119 7.56 -4.85 -12.58
C GLY A 119 8.80 -4.01 -12.27
N GLU A 120 8.68 -2.67 -12.22
CA GLU A 120 9.80 -1.81 -11.82
C GLU A 120 10.15 -1.97 -10.33
N TRP A 121 9.14 -2.11 -9.45
CA TRP A 121 9.37 -2.41 -8.03
C TRP A 121 10.11 -3.74 -7.85
N ALA A 122 9.64 -4.81 -8.49
CA ALA A 122 10.27 -6.12 -8.42
C ALA A 122 11.71 -6.08 -8.97
N ALA A 123 11.92 -5.47 -10.14
CA ALA A 123 13.25 -5.37 -10.74
C ALA A 123 14.26 -4.64 -9.84
N VAL A 124 13.84 -3.55 -9.18
CA VAL A 124 14.70 -2.84 -8.22
C VAL A 124 14.97 -3.69 -7.00
N SER A 125 13.96 -4.36 -6.44
CA SER A 125 14.16 -5.26 -5.30
C SER A 125 15.15 -6.39 -5.61
N GLU A 126 14.98 -7.06 -6.76
CA GLU A 126 15.85 -8.15 -7.22
C GLU A 126 17.29 -7.68 -7.46
N ALA A 127 17.50 -6.50 -8.04
CA ALA A 127 18.84 -5.94 -8.25
C ALA A 127 19.57 -5.61 -6.95
N PHE A 128 18.83 -5.37 -5.87
CA PHE A 128 19.37 -5.20 -4.53
C PHE A 128 19.45 -6.53 -3.77
N GLY A 129 19.23 -7.67 -4.42
CA GLY A 129 19.31 -9.00 -3.81
C GLY A 129 18.21 -9.29 -2.80
N PHE A 130 17.04 -8.66 -2.93
CA PHE A 130 15.87 -9.00 -2.12
C PHE A 130 15.09 -10.15 -2.76
N GLU A 131 14.62 -11.06 -1.92
CA GLU A 131 13.76 -12.18 -2.32
C GLU A 131 12.29 -11.85 -2.07
N GLN A 132 11.41 -12.26 -2.98
CA GLN A 132 10.00 -11.98 -2.86
C GLN A 132 9.33 -12.91 -1.85
N VAL A 133 8.52 -12.34 -0.95
CA VAL A 133 7.66 -13.09 -0.03
C VAL A 133 6.23 -12.58 -0.12
N ASP A 134 5.27 -13.44 0.23
CA ASP A 134 3.86 -13.08 0.36
C ASP A 134 3.25 -13.80 1.56
N PHE A 135 2.09 -13.30 1.99
CA PHE A 135 1.34 -13.80 3.13
C PHE A 135 -0.14 -13.47 2.97
N PRO A 136 -1.04 -14.08 3.75
CA PRO A 136 -2.47 -13.83 3.63
C PRO A 136 -2.84 -12.35 3.83
N VAL A 137 -3.89 -11.90 3.11
CA VAL A 137 -4.47 -10.56 3.35
C VAL A 137 -5.27 -10.51 4.64
N LEU A 138 -5.82 -11.66 5.06
CA LEU A 138 -6.59 -11.83 6.28
C LEU A 138 -5.69 -12.42 7.37
N GLU A 139 -5.55 -11.71 8.49
CA GLU A 139 -4.67 -12.05 9.61
C GLU A 139 -5.44 -11.92 10.93
N SER A 140 -4.87 -12.45 12.01
CA SER A 140 -5.43 -12.24 13.36
C SER A 140 -5.46 -10.75 13.69
N GLU A 141 -6.57 -10.24 14.20
CA GLU A 141 -6.71 -8.84 14.63
C GLU A 141 -5.62 -8.46 15.66
N GLU A 142 -5.31 -9.39 16.56
CA GLU A 142 -4.33 -9.21 17.64
C GLU A 142 -2.92 -8.84 17.13
N LEU A 143 -2.57 -9.27 15.92
CA LEU A 143 -1.28 -8.96 15.30
C LEU A 143 -1.07 -7.44 15.13
N TYR A 144 -2.15 -6.68 14.94
CA TYR A 144 -2.10 -5.24 14.67
C TYR A 144 -2.36 -4.41 15.92
N VAL A 145 -3.27 -4.84 16.78
CA VAL A 145 -3.59 -4.14 18.04
C VAL A 145 -2.37 -4.04 18.94
N ARG A 146 -1.61 -5.13 19.08
CA ARG A 146 -0.38 -5.14 19.91
C ARG A 146 0.70 -4.16 19.41
N LYS A 147 0.74 -3.86 18.10
CA LYS A 147 1.78 -3.00 17.50
C LYS A 147 1.45 -1.51 17.60
N ALA A 148 0.17 -1.15 17.49
CA ALA A 148 -0.25 0.24 17.30
C ALA A 148 -1.15 0.79 18.41
N GLY A 149 -1.49 -0.01 19.43
CA GLY A 149 -2.39 0.38 20.52
C GLY A 149 -3.87 0.19 20.18
N GLU A 150 -4.74 0.41 21.15
CA GLU A 150 -6.19 0.19 20.97
C GLU A 150 -6.80 1.17 19.96
N GLU A 151 -6.28 2.40 19.82
CA GLU A 151 -6.81 3.42 18.90
C GLU A 151 -6.72 3.03 17.41
N ILE A 152 -5.93 2.02 17.03
CA ILE A 152 -5.87 1.56 15.64
C ILE A 152 -7.10 0.74 15.24
N THR A 153 -7.84 0.16 16.20
CA THR A 153 -8.94 -0.78 15.90
C THR A 153 -10.02 -0.13 15.05
N ASP A 154 -10.31 1.15 15.29
CA ASP A 154 -11.33 1.91 14.56
C ASP A 154 -10.94 2.15 13.10
N GLN A 155 -9.65 2.03 12.78
CA GLN A 155 -9.10 2.19 11.43
C GLN A 155 -8.81 0.85 10.76
N LEU A 156 -9.03 -0.28 11.43
CA LEU A 156 -8.86 -1.62 10.87
C LEU A 156 -10.15 -2.09 10.18
N TYR A 157 -9.97 -2.82 9.06
CA TYR A 157 -11.05 -3.64 8.51
C TYR A 157 -11.11 -4.96 9.30
N ASN A 158 -11.66 -4.94 10.51
CA ASN A 158 -11.80 -6.10 11.39
C ASN A 158 -13.23 -6.67 11.36
N PHE A 159 -13.35 -7.97 11.58
CA PHE A 159 -14.64 -8.66 11.71
C PHE A 159 -14.45 -10.00 12.42
N GLU A 160 -15.57 -10.60 12.80
CA GLU A 160 -15.60 -11.98 13.30
C GLU A 160 -15.88 -12.92 12.13
N ASP A 161 -15.03 -13.93 11.94
CA ASP A 161 -15.26 -14.95 10.93
C ASP A 161 -16.38 -15.92 11.35
N LYS A 162 -16.78 -16.83 10.46
CA LYS A 162 -17.83 -17.82 10.76
C LYS A 162 -17.49 -18.79 11.90
N GLY A 163 -16.22 -18.84 12.33
CA GLY A 163 -15.73 -19.66 13.42
C GLY A 163 -15.56 -18.90 14.73
N GLY A 164 -16.04 -17.66 14.82
CA GLY A 164 -15.94 -16.84 16.03
C GLY A 164 -14.57 -16.19 16.26
N ARG A 165 -13.69 -16.19 15.25
CA ARG A 165 -12.33 -15.63 15.39
C ARG A 165 -12.31 -14.18 14.95
N ARG A 166 -11.64 -13.35 15.75
CA ARG A 166 -11.36 -11.95 15.46
C ARG A 166 -10.24 -11.83 14.44
N VAL A 167 -10.58 -11.37 13.24
CA VAL A 167 -9.65 -11.24 12.10
C VAL A 167 -9.70 -9.84 11.54
N ALA A 168 -8.64 -9.43 10.86
CA ALA A 168 -8.56 -8.16 10.16
C ALA A 168 -7.92 -8.31 8.78
N LEU A 169 -8.38 -7.52 7.81
CA LEU A 169 -7.62 -7.27 6.59
C LEU A 169 -6.40 -6.42 6.95
N ARG A 170 -5.22 -6.85 6.51
CA ARG A 170 -3.95 -6.22 6.87
C ARG A 170 -3.90 -4.73 6.50
N PRO A 171 -3.59 -3.82 7.45
CA PRO A 171 -3.38 -2.39 7.16
C PRO A 171 -2.02 -2.05 6.58
N GLU A 172 -1.03 -2.90 6.81
CA GLU A 172 0.36 -2.80 6.36
C GLU A 172 1.00 -4.19 6.31
N LEU A 173 2.15 -4.28 5.66
CA LEU A 173 2.85 -5.55 5.38
C LEU A 173 3.81 -5.97 6.50
N THR A 174 4.42 -5.01 7.20
CA THR A 174 5.50 -5.27 8.18
C THR A 174 5.12 -6.20 9.35
N PRO A 175 3.91 -6.12 9.97
CA PRO A 175 3.54 -7.04 11.06
C PRO A 175 3.47 -8.50 10.61
N SER A 176 2.94 -8.73 9.41
CA SER A 176 2.90 -10.07 8.82
C SER A 176 4.29 -10.59 8.47
N LEU A 177 5.17 -9.72 7.95
CA LEU A 177 6.58 -10.08 7.73
C LEU A 177 7.28 -10.46 9.05
N ALA A 178 7.08 -9.68 10.12
CA ALA A 178 7.61 -10.00 11.45
C ALA A 178 7.08 -11.35 11.96
N ARG A 179 5.80 -11.67 11.75
CA ARG A 179 5.21 -12.97 12.07
C ARG A 179 5.93 -14.12 11.33
N LEU A 180 6.20 -13.95 10.03
CA LEU A 180 6.94 -14.94 9.23
C LEU A 180 8.37 -15.15 9.74
N VAL A 181 9.08 -14.06 10.04
CA VAL A 181 10.44 -14.09 10.60
C VAL A 181 10.46 -14.83 11.93
N LEU A 182 9.54 -14.50 12.84
CA LEU A 182 9.41 -15.18 14.14
C LEU A 182 9.05 -16.66 13.99
N GLN A 183 8.20 -17.01 13.03
CA GLN A 183 7.82 -18.39 12.75
C GLN A 183 9.00 -19.22 12.22
N LYS A 184 9.89 -18.62 11.41
CA LYS A 184 11.13 -19.26 10.96
C LYS A 184 12.16 -19.37 12.09
N GLY A 185 12.21 -18.39 12.98
CA GLY A 185 13.10 -18.37 14.14
C GLY A 185 14.56 -18.60 13.75
N LYS A 186 15.24 -19.52 14.45
CA LYS A 186 16.65 -19.86 14.20
C LYS A 186 16.93 -20.49 12.83
N GLY A 187 15.89 -20.92 12.11
CA GLY A 187 16.03 -21.47 10.75
C GLY A 187 16.14 -20.41 9.66
N LEU A 188 15.97 -19.11 9.99
CA LEU A 188 16.17 -18.03 9.04
C LEU A 188 17.65 -17.66 8.96
N ALA A 189 18.24 -17.78 7.76
CA ALA A 189 19.57 -17.25 7.49
C ALA A 189 19.53 -15.72 7.52
N LEU A 190 20.53 -15.10 8.17
CA LEU A 190 20.68 -13.66 8.28
C LEU A 190 21.99 -13.20 7.61
N PRO A 191 22.03 -12.01 6.99
CA PRO A 191 20.91 -11.07 6.86
C PRO A 191 19.85 -11.56 5.86
N ALA A 192 18.57 -11.39 6.21
CA ALA A 192 17.46 -11.71 5.32
C ALA A 192 16.95 -10.43 4.67
N LYS A 193 16.81 -10.44 3.34
CA LYS A 193 16.38 -9.29 2.55
C LYS A 193 15.13 -9.68 1.79
N TRP A 194 13.98 -9.25 2.26
CA TRP A 194 12.70 -9.67 1.71
C TRP A 194 11.89 -8.48 1.21
N PHE A 195 11.21 -8.67 0.08
CA PHE A 195 10.29 -7.67 -0.44
C PHE A 195 8.91 -8.27 -0.71
N SER A 196 7.89 -7.42 -0.68
CA SER A 196 6.51 -7.79 -1.01
C SER A 196 5.80 -6.64 -1.71
N ILE A 197 4.86 -6.99 -2.58
CA ILE A 197 3.96 -6.04 -3.25
C ILE A 197 2.54 -6.48 -2.95
N GLY A 198 1.96 -5.93 -1.88
CA GLY A 198 0.71 -6.42 -1.33
C GLY A 198 -0.38 -5.36 -1.26
N GLN A 199 -1.63 -5.80 -1.39
CA GLN A 199 -2.79 -4.96 -1.11
C GLN A 199 -3.00 -4.82 0.41
N CYS A 200 -3.25 -3.60 0.87
CA CYS A 200 -3.44 -3.21 2.26
C CYS A 200 -4.74 -2.42 2.42
N TRP A 201 -5.38 -2.59 3.57
CA TRP A 201 -6.74 -2.15 3.85
C TRP A 201 -6.82 -1.26 5.09
N ARG A 202 -7.59 -0.17 5.01
CA ARG A 202 -7.87 0.70 6.15
C ARG A 202 -9.33 1.12 6.14
N TYR A 203 -9.92 1.15 7.31
CA TYR A 203 -11.30 1.54 7.54
C TYR A 203 -11.38 3.01 7.91
N GLU A 204 -11.25 3.88 6.92
CA GLU A 204 -11.29 5.33 7.14
C GLU A 204 -12.19 6.03 6.12
N ARG A 205 -12.53 7.29 6.40
CA ARG A 205 -13.20 8.15 5.41
C ARG A 205 -12.25 8.32 4.24
N ALA A 206 -12.70 7.89 3.06
CA ALA A 206 -11.93 8.08 1.84
C ALA A 206 -11.74 9.58 1.58
N THR A 207 -10.49 10.00 1.44
CA THR A 207 -10.13 11.36 1.02
C THR A 207 -9.40 11.30 -0.31
N ARG A 208 -9.14 12.45 -0.93
CA ARG A 208 -8.47 12.51 -2.24
C ARG A 208 -7.12 11.80 -2.17
N GLY A 209 -6.94 10.78 -3.01
CA GLY A 209 -5.72 9.96 -3.03
C GLY A 209 -5.58 8.96 -1.89
N ARG A 210 -6.55 8.91 -0.98
CA ARG A 210 -6.55 8.04 0.20
C ARG A 210 -7.81 7.16 0.19
N ARG A 211 -7.69 6.02 -0.50
CA ARG A 211 -8.72 4.99 -0.60
C ARG A 211 -8.66 4.03 0.60
N ARG A 212 -9.69 3.17 0.71
CA ARG A 212 -9.76 2.12 1.74
C ARG A 212 -8.87 0.92 1.42
N GLU A 213 -8.52 0.73 0.16
CA GLU A 213 -7.47 -0.20 -0.27
C GLU A 213 -6.35 0.54 -0.99
N HIS A 214 -5.13 0.01 -0.91
CA HIS A 214 -4.00 0.45 -1.71
C HIS A 214 -2.96 -0.67 -1.81
N TYR A 215 -2.08 -0.59 -2.81
CA TYR A 215 -0.93 -1.47 -2.90
C TYR A 215 0.29 -0.80 -2.30
N GLN A 216 1.06 -1.57 -1.54
CA GLN A 216 2.29 -1.15 -0.91
C GLN A 216 3.44 -2.02 -1.42
N TRP A 217 4.53 -1.39 -1.81
CA TRP A 217 5.82 -2.03 -1.99
C TRP A 217 6.59 -1.92 -0.68
N ASN A 218 6.90 -3.07 -0.08
CA ASN A 218 7.69 -3.18 1.12
C ASN A 218 9.02 -3.86 0.81
N MET A 219 10.11 -3.33 1.35
CA MET A 219 11.42 -3.95 1.38
C MET A 219 11.92 -3.89 2.82
N ASP A 220 12.25 -5.04 3.39
CA ASP A 220 12.65 -5.19 4.78
C ASP A 220 13.97 -5.97 4.85
N ILE A 221 14.94 -5.44 5.60
CA ILE A 221 16.22 -6.10 5.88
C ILE A 221 16.22 -6.50 7.36
N VAL A 222 16.50 -7.77 7.64
CA VAL A 222 16.53 -8.33 8.99
C VAL A 222 17.93 -8.84 9.31
N GLY A 223 18.40 -8.58 10.52
CA GLY A 223 19.68 -9.09 11.02
C GLY A 223 20.89 -8.21 10.73
N VAL A 224 20.69 -6.97 10.33
CA VAL A 224 21.75 -5.96 10.16
C VAL A 224 21.58 -4.89 11.25
N PRO A 225 22.53 -4.75 12.20
CA PRO A 225 22.37 -3.85 13.34
C PRO A 225 22.81 -2.40 13.08
N GLY A 226 23.62 -2.16 12.05
CA GLY A 226 24.12 -0.84 11.70
C GLY A 226 23.28 -0.14 10.63
N VAL A 227 23.69 1.08 10.25
CA VAL A 227 22.96 1.95 9.32
C VAL A 227 23.00 1.49 7.86
N GLU A 228 23.76 0.42 7.57
CA GLU A 228 23.95 -0.12 6.23
C GLU A 228 22.62 -0.58 5.64
N ALA A 229 21.72 -1.13 6.46
CA ALA A 229 20.39 -1.53 6.03
C ALA A 229 19.54 -0.33 5.58
N GLU A 230 19.49 0.74 6.37
CA GLU A 230 18.77 1.96 6.03
C GLU A 230 19.37 2.64 4.81
N ALA A 231 20.70 2.69 4.70
CA ALA A 231 21.38 3.24 3.53
C ALA A 231 21.04 2.44 2.26
N GLU A 232 20.96 1.11 2.36
CA GLU A 232 20.59 0.25 1.25
C GLU A 232 19.12 0.42 0.83
N LEU A 233 18.19 0.49 1.78
CA LEU A 233 16.78 0.76 1.50
C LEU A 233 16.58 2.13 0.83
N LEU A 234 17.29 3.15 1.30
CA LEU A 234 17.28 4.48 0.67
C LEU A 234 17.87 4.44 -0.74
N ALA A 235 18.96 3.71 -0.95
CA ALA A 235 19.55 3.52 -2.27
C ALA A 235 18.60 2.81 -3.24
N ALA A 236 17.84 1.80 -2.80
CA ALA A 236 16.84 1.12 -3.63
C ALA A 236 15.73 2.09 -4.08
N ILE A 237 15.22 2.91 -3.15
CA ILE A 237 14.18 3.91 -3.45
C ILE A 237 14.70 4.97 -4.42
N VAL A 238 15.92 5.48 -4.21
CA VAL A 238 16.55 6.45 -5.13
C VAL A 238 16.74 5.83 -6.52
N THR A 239 17.21 4.58 -6.59
CA THR A 239 17.37 3.85 -7.85
C THR A 239 16.05 3.72 -8.59
N PHE A 240 14.97 3.36 -7.89
CA PHE A 240 13.63 3.32 -8.46
C PHE A 240 13.23 4.66 -9.09
N PHE A 241 13.38 5.77 -8.37
CA PHE A 241 13.03 7.09 -8.92
C PHE A 241 13.91 7.49 -10.11
N GLN A 242 15.21 7.23 -10.05
CA GLN A 242 16.12 7.48 -11.19
C GLN A 242 15.73 6.68 -12.43
N ARG A 243 15.30 5.42 -12.28
CA ARG A 243 14.79 4.59 -13.39
C ARG A 243 13.54 5.17 -14.03
N LEU A 244 12.70 5.84 -13.25
CA LEU A 244 11.53 6.55 -13.75
C LEU A 244 11.87 7.92 -14.38
N GLY A 245 13.14 8.32 -14.37
CA GLY A 245 13.58 9.63 -14.82
C GLY A 245 13.21 10.77 -13.87
N LEU A 246 12.91 10.45 -12.61
CA LEU A 246 12.56 11.43 -11.57
C LEU A 246 13.82 11.85 -10.81
N GLY A 247 13.98 13.17 -10.66
CA GLY A 247 15.15 13.77 -10.02
C GLY A 247 14.84 14.44 -8.67
N PRO A 248 15.83 15.11 -8.07
CA PRO A 248 15.66 15.85 -6.81
C PRO A 248 14.63 16.98 -6.87
N ALA A 249 14.30 17.47 -8.07
CA ALA A 249 13.23 18.44 -8.26
C ALA A 249 11.82 17.84 -8.08
N ASP A 250 11.68 16.52 -8.28
CA ASP A 250 10.41 15.80 -8.26
C ASP A 250 10.16 15.08 -6.92
N VAL A 251 11.23 14.66 -6.26
CA VAL A 251 11.20 13.81 -5.06
C VAL A 251 11.94 14.47 -3.90
N GLY A 252 11.25 14.61 -2.76
CA GLY A 252 11.83 15.13 -1.53
C GLY A 252 11.50 14.25 -0.32
N LEU A 253 12.41 14.23 0.65
CA LEU A 253 12.16 13.68 1.97
C LEU A 253 11.48 14.78 2.82
N LYS A 254 10.43 14.39 3.55
CA LYS A 254 9.73 15.25 4.51
C LYS A 254 9.77 14.63 5.89
#